data_AF-A0A923UA53-F1
#
_entry.id   AF-A0A923UA53-F1
#
_cell.length_a   1.000
_cell.length_b   1.000
_cell.length_c   1.000
_cell.angle_alpha   90.00
_cell.angle_beta   90.00
_cell.angle_gamma   90.00
#
_symmetry.space_group_name_H-M   'P 1'
#
loop_
_entity.id
_entity.type
_entity.pdbx_description
1 polymer ?
#
loop_
_entity_poly.entity_id
_entity_poly.type
_entity_poly.pdbx_seq_one_letter_code
_entity_poly.pdbx_strand_id
1 'polypeptide(L)' 'MSDADDFVDAALQLEATWQRALADEDRIGSDLQFYGASVGAVRGTIRDVGHRYPGLDRDEITALASELWG' A
#
# COMPACT_ATOMS: atom_id res chain seq x y z
N MET A 1 -0.45 -7.82 -11.24
CA MET A 1 -0.01 -8.01 -9.85
C MET A 1 1.36 -8.66 -9.92
N SER A 2 2.37 -7.83 -9.69
CA SER A 2 3.76 -8.26 -9.51
C SER A 2 4.00 -8.73 -8.08
N ASP A 3 5.10 -9.43 -7.84
CA ASP A 3 5.52 -9.83 -6.48
C ASP A 3 5.69 -8.63 -5.52
N ALA A 4 5.97 -7.44 -6.06
CA ALA A 4 6.09 -6.21 -5.28
C ALA A 4 4.72 -5.65 -4.87
N ASP A 5 3.75 -5.71 -5.78
CA ASP A 5 2.35 -5.35 -5.54
C ASP A 5 1.72 -6.25 -4.47
N ASP A 6 1.84 -7.57 -4.64
CA ASP A 6 1.37 -8.57 -3.66
C ASP A 6 2.00 -8.37 -2.27
N PHE A 7 3.29 -7.99 -2.23
CA PHE A 7 3.98 -7.71 -0.97
C PHE A 7 3.40 -6.47 -0.28
N VAL A 8 3.15 -5.38 -1.03
CA VAL A 8 2.57 -4.16 -0.47
C VAL A 8 1.17 -4.44 0.07
N ASP A 9 0.34 -5.11 -0.71
CA ASP A 9 -1.01 -5.48 -0.32
C ASP A 9 -1.03 -6.28 0.99
N ALA A 10 -0.28 -7.39 1.03
CA ALA A 10 -0.21 -8.26 2.21
C ALA A 10 0.35 -7.54 3.44
N ALA A 11 1.38 -6.70 3.26
CA ALA A 11 1.99 -5.95 4.37
C ALA A 11 1.01 -4.92 4.97
N LEU A 12 0.26 -4.22 4.12
CA LEU A 12 -0.71 -3.22 4.60
C LEU A 12 -1.91 -3.86 5.27
N GLN A 13 -2.41 -4.99 4.74
CA GLN A 13 -3.48 -5.75 5.39
C GLN A 13 -3.05 -6.37 6.73
N LEU A 14 -1.77 -6.69 6.91
CA LEU A 14 -1.27 -7.19 8.20
C LEU A 14 -1.24 -6.11 9.29
N GLU A 15 -0.88 -4.87 8.92
CA GLU A 15 -0.82 -3.71 9.83
C GLU A 15 -2.19 -3.03 10.05
N ALA A 16 -3.17 -3.43 9.26
CA ALA A 16 -4.50 -2.85 9.24
C ALA A 16 -5.31 -3.10 10.51
N THR A 17 -6.17 -2.15 10.86
CA THR A 17 -7.26 -2.38 11.80
C THR A 17 -8.58 -1.87 11.26
N TRP A 18 -9.65 -2.63 11.47
CA TRP A 18 -10.99 -2.28 11.02
C TRP A 18 -11.47 -0.96 11.64
N GLN A 19 -11.08 -0.64 12.88
CA GLN A 19 -11.44 0.64 13.50
C GLN A 19 -10.84 1.83 12.76
N ARG A 20 -9.58 1.73 12.30
CA ARG A 20 -8.95 2.79 11.51
C ARG A 20 -9.58 2.90 10.13
N ALA A 21 -9.89 1.76 9.50
CA ALA A 21 -10.58 1.74 8.21
C ALA A 21 -11.89 2.53 8.27
N LEU A 22 -12.75 2.25 9.26
CA LEU A 22 -14.00 2.99 9.45
C LEU A 22 -13.79 4.47 9.79
N ALA A 23 -12.79 4.78 10.61
CA ALA A 23 -12.49 6.17 10.96
C ALA A 23 -11.97 6.98 9.76
N ASP A 24 -11.18 6.38 8.89
CA ASP A 24 -10.70 7.01 7.66
C ASP A 24 -11.81 7.15 6.62
N GLU A 25 -12.68 6.15 6.49
CA GLU A 25 -13.88 6.20 5.65
C GLU A 25 -14.83 7.34 6.06
N ASP A 26 -15.18 7.45 7.34
CA ASP A 26 -16.04 8.53 7.87
C ASP A 26 -15.41 9.92 7.68
N ARG A 27 -14.09 10.02 7.88
CA ARG A 27 -13.34 11.28 7.73
C ARG A 27 -13.21 11.74 6.27
N ILE A 28 -12.97 10.83 5.35
CA ILE A 28 -12.72 11.16 3.93
C ILE A 28 -14.02 11.23 3.13
N GLY A 29 -14.99 10.36 3.43
CA GLY A 29 -16.30 10.34 2.79
C GLY A 29 -16.25 10.04 1.29
N SER A 30 -15.38 9.11 0.87
CA SER A 30 -15.22 8.69 -0.53
C SER A 30 -15.64 7.25 -0.75
N ASP A 31 -15.94 6.88 -2.00
CA ASP A 31 -16.26 5.50 -2.41
C ASP A 31 -15.04 4.55 -2.45
N LEU A 32 -13.91 4.95 -1.84
CA LEU A 32 -12.70 4.13 -1.76
C LEU A 32 -12.82 3.11 -0.63
N GLN A 33 -12.15 1.97 -0.79
CA GLN A 33 -11.97 1.02 0.30
C GLN A 33 -10.72 1.38 1.11
N PHE A 34 -10.80 1.18 2.43
CA PHE A 34 -9.73 1.53 3.35
C PHE A 34 -9.21 0.28 4.05
N TYR A 35 -7.89 0.04 3.97
CA TYR A 35 -7.27 -1.01 4.77
C TYR A 35 -7.26 -0.66 6.27
N GLY A 36 -7.15 0.61 6.64
CA GLY A 36 -6.92 1.00 8.05
C GLY A 36 -5.46 0.83 8.49
N ALA A 37 -4.54 0.78 7.53
CA ALA A 37 -3.11 0.90 7.78
C ALA A 37 -2.73 2.36 8.09
N SER A 38 -1.78 2.57 9.00
CA SER A 38 -1.30 3.93 9.31
C SER A 38 -0.38 4.47 8.21
N VAL A 39 -0.24 5.80 8.10
CA VAL A 39 0.74 6.42 7.19
C VAL A 39 2.19 6.00 7.53
N GLY A 40 2.46 5.68 8.80
CA GLY A 40 3.74 5.10 9.22
C GLY A 40 3.99 3.74 8.60
N ALA A 41 2.99 2.86 8.63
CA ALA A 41 3.03 1.54 8.00
C ALA A 41 3.22 1.67 6.49
N VAL A 42 2.44 2.52 5.81
CA VAL A 42 2.60 2.77 4.36
C VAL A 42 4.03 3.16 3.99
N ARG A 43 4.62 4.13 4.70
CA ARG A 43 6.02 4.55 4.45
C ARG A 43 7.03 3.45 4.76
N GLY A 44 6.78 2.64 5.80
CA GLY A 44 7.60 1.48 6.13
C GLY A 44 7.59 0.46 5.01
N THR A 45 6.39 0.04 4.57
CA THR A 45 6.20 -0.92 3.49
C THR A 45 6.87 -0.48 2.20
N ILE A 46 6.71 0.77 1.77
CA ILE A 46 7.37 1.27 0.55
C ILE A 46 8.89 1.31 0.70
N ARG A 47 9.41 1.62 1.89
CA ARG A 47 10.85 1.48 2.16
C ARG A 47 11.30 0.02 2.05
N ASP A 48 10.52 -0.92 2.57
CA ASP A 48 10.82 -2.34 2.52
C ASP A 48 10.75 -2.90 1.10
N VAL A 49 9.88 -2.38 0.23
CA VAL A 49 9.89 -2.67 -1.22
C VAL A 49 11.27 -2.35 -1.80
N GLY A 50 11.81 -1.15 -1.53
CA GLY A 50 13.14 -0.76 -2.02
C GLY A 50 14.29 -1.62 -1.48
N HIS A 51 14.14 -2.20 -0.29
CA HIS A 51 15.11 -3.15 0.27
C HIS A 51 14.97 -4.56 -0.31
N ARG A 52 13.74 -5.00 -0.56
CA ARG A 52 13.40 -6.37 -0.99
C ARG A 52 13.56 -6.58 -2.50
N TYR A 53 13.23 -5.55 -3.28
CA TYR A 53 13.28 -5.56 -4.73
C TYR A 53 14.32 -4.51 -5.18
N PRO A 54 15.62 -4.78 -4.99
CA PRO A 54 16.65 -3.82 -5.35
C PRO A 54 16.71 -3.63 -6.87
N GLY A 55 16.86 -2.38 -7.31
CA GLY A 55 17.11 -2.06 -8.72
C GLY A 55 15.87 -1.83 -9.57
N LEU A 56 14.68 -1.65 -8.96
CA LEU A 56 13.50 -1.19 -9.68
C LEU A 56 13.83 0.08 -10.47
N ASP A 57 13.72 0.01 -11.79
CA ASP A 57 13.94 1.14 -12.66
C ASP A 57 12.71 2.07 -12.73
N ARG A 58 12.82 3.16 -13.49
CA ARG A 58 11.73 4.14 -13.61
C ARG A 58 10.44 3.51 -14.13
N ASP A 59 10.55 2.63 -15.12
CA ASP A 59 9.40 2.06 -15.80
C ASP A 59 8.76 0.98 -14.92
N GLU A 60 9.56 0.21 -14.18
CA GLU A 60 9.10 -0.74 -13.16
C GLU A 60 8.41 -0.04 -11.97
N ILE A 61 8.94 1.10 -11.51
CA ILE A 61 8.28 1.93 -10.48
C ILE A 61 6.93 2.45 -11.00
N THR A 62 6.89 2.88 -12.27
CA THR A 62 5.65 3.38 -12.88
C THR A 62 4.62 2.27 -13.05
N ALA A 63 5.07 1.07 -13.44
CA ALA A 63 4.22 -0.11 -13.52
C ALA A 63 3.65 -0.47 -12.14
N LEU A 64 4.49 -0.57 -11.11
CA LEU A 64 4.05 -0.85 -9.74
C LEU A 64 3.05 0.19 -9.22
N ALA A 65 3.30 1.48 -9.44
CA ALA A 65 2.36 2.54 -9.04
C ALA A 65 1.01 2.42 -9.76
N SER A 66 1.01 1.93 -11.01
CA SER A 66 -0.22 1.70 -11.78
C SER A 66 -0.96 0.45 -11.31
N GLU A 67 -0.24 -0.61 -10.94
CA GLU A 67 -0.81 -1.83 -10.34
C GLU A 67 -1.51 -1.49 -9.01
N LEU A 68 -0.82 -0.77 -8.11
CA LEU A 68 -1.37 -0.39 -6.80
C LEU A 68 -2.57 0.56 -6.86
N TRP A 69 -2.76 1.25 -7.98
CA TRP A 69 -3.88 2.17 -8.18
C TRP A 69 -5.11 1.49 -8.81
N GLY A 70 -4.91 0.40 -9.56
CA GLY A 70 -5.94 -0.28 -10.35
C GLY A 70 -6.74 -1.29 -9.54
#